data_AF-A0A6B0T135-F1
#
_entry.id   AF-A0A6B0T135-F1
#
_cell.length_a   1.000
_cell.length_b   1.000
_cell.length_c   1.000
_cell.angle_alpha   90.00
_cell.angle_beta   90.00
_cell.angle_gamma   90.00
#
_symmetry.space_group_name_H-M   'P 1'
#
loop_
_entity.id
_entity.type
_entity.pdbx_description
1 polymer ?
#
loop_
_entity_poly.entity_id
_entity_poly.type
_entity_poly.pdbx_seq_one_letter_code
_entity_poly.pdbx_strand_id
1 'polypeptide(L)'
;MTLREKIGVTDRRERLLTRLLQAVLAGICLYGLATFRLGMAANGGFGLALTLLPAAIRREYSYSMSPGLVLWITAAVWLHSVGSLGPYSWFSWYDNVTHVMSSIVIAGAGYATFRGFERHSDELEVPSEFRAVFIVVFVLAMSVVWELIEFASGTVPALLGIDAPLVVYGVEDIVSDTIFNTLGGVIVAAGGSGYFRGLAGFARRRFREQDS
;
A
#
# COMPACT_ATOMS: atom_id res chain seq x y z
N MET A 1 18.62 7.54 -17.41
CA MET A 1 17.20 7.60 -17.78
C MET A 1 16.39 6.79 -16.78
N THR A 2 15.45 7.43 -16.08
CA THR A 2 14.54 6.74 -15.16
C THR A 2 13.43 6.03 -15.95
N LEU A 3 12.81 4.99 -15.39
CA LEU A 3 11.70 4.27 -16.04
C LEU A 3 10.56 5.22 -16.47
N ARG A 4 10.36 6.29 -15.68
CA ARG A 4 9.44 7.41 -15.91
C ARG A 4 9.66 8.11 -17.25
N GLU A 5 10.92 8.35 -17.62
CA GLU A 5 11.29 9.02 -18.89
C GLU A 5 11.09 8.10 -20.09
N LYS A 6 11.22 6.78 -19.91
CA LYS A 6 10.95 5.80 -20.98
C LYS A 6 9.46 5.61 -21.29
N ILE A 7 8.58 5.82 -20.31
CA ILE A 7 7.12 5.61 -20.46
C ILE A 7 6.37 6.93 -20.77
N GLY A 8 7.05 8.08 -20.73
CA GLY A 8 6.46 9.37 -21.13
C GLY A 8 5.35 9.87 -20.18
N VAL A 9 5.36 9.45 -18.92
CA VAL A 9 4.39 9.88 -17.91
C VAL A 9 4.89 11.18 -17.28
N THR A 10 4.16 12.28 -17.49
CA THR A 10 4.46 13.58 -16.90
C THR A 10 3.79 13.72 -15.54
N ASP A 11 4.37 14.53 -14.65
CA ASP A 11 3.80 14.85 -13.34
C ASP A 11 2.35 15.37 -13.42
N ARG A 12 1.98 16.01 -14.54
CA ARG A 12 0.60 16.48 -14.78
C ARG A 12 -0.36 15.30 -14.98
N ARG A 13 0.06 14.27 -15.71
CA ARG A 13 -0.74 13.06 -15.95
C ARG A 13 -0.94 12.27 -14.66
N GLU A 14 0.10 12.08 -13.84
CA GLU A 14 -0.05 11.37 -12.56
C GLU A 14 -1.01 12.10 -11.62
N ARG A 15 -0.89 13.43 -11.52
CA ARG A 15 -1.83 14.24 -10.72
C ARG A 15 -3.27 14.12 -11.23
N LEU A 16 -3.47 14.07 -12.55
CA LEU A 16 -4.80 13.85 -13.13
C LEU A 16 -5.33 12.46 -12.77
N LEU A 17 -4.52 11.41 -12.94
CA LEU A 17 -4.89 10.04 -12.58
C LEU A 17 -5.24 9.93 -11.09
N THR A 18 -4.42 10.51 -10.20
CA THR A 18 -4.74 10.57 -8.77
C THR A 18 -6.11 11.17 -8.51
N ARG A 19 -6.44 12.31 -9.13
CA ARG A 19 -7.75 12.95 -8.97
C ARG A 19 -8.90 12.11 -9.51
N LEU A 20 -8.70 11.39 -10.60
CA LEU A 20 -9.71 10.48 -11.15
C LEU A 20 -9.98 9.33 -10.19
N LEU A 21 -8.94 8.71 -9.63
CA LEU A 21 -9.08 7.65 -8.63
C LEU A 21 -9.77 8.17 -7.35
N GLN A 22 -9.42 9.37 -6.89
CA GLN A 22 -10.09 10.05 -5.77
C GLN A 22 -11.57 10.34 -6.07
N ALA A 23 -11.92 10.72 -7.29
CA ALA A 23 -13.30 10.92 -7.70
C ALA A 23 -14.09 9.60 -7.67
N VAL A 24 -13.47 8.48 -8.05
CA VAL A 24 -14.09 7.15 -7.90
C VAL A 24 -14.32 6.79 -6.43
N LEU A 25 -13.34 7.04 -5.55
CA LEU A 25 -13.51 6.82 -4.11
C LEU A 25 -14.65 7.66 -3.52
N ALA A 26 -14.74 8.93 -3.91
CA ALA A 26 -15.86 9.79 -3.55
C ALA A 26 -17.18 9.25 -4.08
N GLY A 27 -17.19 8.74 -5.33
CA GLY A 27 -18.35 8.09 -5.93
C GLY A 27 -18.80 6.85 -5.18
N ILE A 28 -17.88 5.98 -4.75
CA ILE A 28 -18.17 4.79 -3.92
C ILE A 28 -18.79 5.23 -2.59
N CYS A 29 -18.21 6.25 -1.94
CA CYS A 29 -18.74 6.79 -0.69
C CYS A 29 -20.18 7.29 -0.85
N LEU A 30 -20.41 8.16 -1.84
CA LEU A 30 -21.73 8.74 -2.11
C LEU A 30 -22.76 7.68 -2.53
N TYR A 31 -22.36 6.70 -3.33
CA TYR A 31 -23.21 5.59 -3.72
C TYR A 31 -23.58 4.71 -2.53
N GLY A 32 -22.63 4.42 -1.64
CA GLY A 32 -22.89 3.72 -0.38
C GLY A 32 -23.90 4.46 0.49
N LEU A 33 -23.75 5.79 0.63
CA LEU A 33 -24.71 6.62 1.36
C LEU A 33 -26.09 6.62 0.71
N ALA A 34 -26.17 6.79 -0.61
CA ALA A 34 -27.42 6.83 -1.36
C ALA A 34 -28.18 5.49 -1.35
N THR A 35 -27.46 4.37 -1.21
CA THR A 35 -28.03 3.01 -1.14
C THR A 35 -28.15 2.48 0.29
N PHE A 36 -27.87 3.30 1.30
CA PHE A 36 -27.84 2.92 2.73
C PHE A 36 -26.88 1.77 3.06
N ARG A 37 -25.89 1.52 2.20
CA ARG A 37 -24.80 0.57 2.44
C ARG A 37 -23.66 1.26 3.17
N LEU A 38 -23.84 1.44 4.49
CA LEU A 38 -22.92 2.20 5.34
C LEU A 38 -21.49 1.66 5.33
N GLY A 39 -21.32 0.35 5.19
CA GLY A 39 -20.02 -0.29 5.03
C GLY A 39 -19.24 0.20 3.81
N MET A 40 -19.91 0.22 2.65
CA MET A 40 -19.36 0.74 1.40
C MET A 40 -19.08 2.24 1.49
N ALA A 41 -19.97 2.99 2.15
CA ALA A 41 -19.77 4.41 2.38
C ALA A 41 -18.52 4.68 3.23
N ALA A 42 -18.36 3.95 4.34
CA ALA A 42 -17.22 4.05 5.23
C ALA A 42 -15.91 3.67 4.52
N ASN A 43 -15.89 2.58 3.75
CA ASN A 43 -14.74 2.18 2.95
C ASN A 43 -14.31 3.27 1.96
N GLY A 44 -15.24 3.77 1.15
CA GLY A 44 -14.95 4.85 0.18
C GLY A 44 -14.49 6.15 0.85
N GLY A 45 -15.13 6.53 1.97
CA GLY A 45 -14.81 7.72 2.73
C GLY A 45 -13.44 7.65 3.42
N PHE A 46 -13.16 6.55 4.10
CA PHE A 46 -11.87 6.29 4.73
C PHE A 46 -10.75 6.21 3.70
N GLY A 47 -10.97 5.47 2.60
CA GLY A 47 -10.05 5.42 1.47
C GLY A 47 -9.75 6.82 0.93
N LEU A 48 -10.78 7.62 0.65
CA LEU A 48 -10.58 8.99 0.19
C LEU A 48 -9.74 9.81 1.18
N ALA A 49 -10.03 9.73 2.48
CA ALA A 49 -9.26 10.42 3.52
C ALA A 49 -7.78 10.02 3.51
N LEU A 50 -7.46 8.73 3.38
CA LEU A 50 -6.08 8.25 3.28
C LEU A 50 -5.35 8.86 2.08
N THR A 51 -6.00 8.98 0.93
CA THR A 51 -5.38 9.59 -0.27
C THR A 51 -5.08 11.09 -0.11
N LEU A 52 -5.67 11.74 0.89
CA LEU A 52 -5.43 13.16 1.20
C LEU A 52 -4.27 13.36 2.19
N LEU A 53 -3.77 12.30 2.84
CA LEU A 53 -2.63 12.38 3.76
C LEU A 53 -1.38 13.04 3.14
N PRO A 54 -0.97 12.74 1.88
CA PRO A 54 0.15 13.45 1.27
C PRO A 54 -0.06 14.96 1.16
N ALA A 55 -1.30 15.41 0.96
CA ALA A 55 -1.62 16.84 0.93
C ALA A 55 -1.59 17.47 2.33
N ALA A 56 -2.04 16.74 3.36
CA ALA A 56 -1.93 17.15 4.76
C ALA A 56 -0.47 17.28 5.20
N ILE A 57 0.37 16.28 4.88
CA ILE A 57 1.81 16.30 5.16
C ILE A 57 2.49 17.48 4.46
N ARG A 58 2.14 17.76 3.21
CA ARG A 58 2.66 18.95 2.50
C ARG A 58 2.27 20.24 3.21
N ARG A 59 1.04 20.34 3.70
CA ARG A 59 0.54 21.54 4.39
C ARG A 59 1.26 21.77 5.72
N GLU A 60 1.44 20.72 6.51
CA GLU A 60 1.99 20.82 7.86
C GLU A 60 3.52 20.87 7.88
N TYR A 61 4.18 20.04 7.07
CA TYR A 61 5.63 19.84 7.12
C TYR A 61 6.37 20.44 5.92
N SER A 62 5.69 21.14 5.01
CA SER A 62 6.24 21.64 3.74
C SER A 62 6.93 20.55 2.87
N TYR A 63 6.66 19.27 3.16
CA TYR A 63 7.23 18.14 2.44
C TYR A 63 6.30 17.67 1.33
N SER A 64 6.76 17.78 0.08
CA SER A 64 6.01 17.33 -1.09
C SER A 64 6.50 15.96 -1.55
N MET A 65 5.64 14.95 -1.40
CA MET A 65 5.86 13.63 -2.00
C MET A 65 5.85 13.73 -3.53
N SER A 66 6.60 12.85 -4.19
CA SER A 66 6.60 12.79 -5.65
C SER A 66 5.20 12.41 -6.17
N PRO A 67 4.75 12.97 -7.32
CA PRO A 67 3.43 12.65 -7.86
C PRO A 67 3.22 11.15 -8.13
N GLY A 68 4.29 10.43 -8.52
CA GLY A 68 4.26 8.98 -8.68
C GLY A 68 4.00 8.21 -7.38
N LEU A 69 4.60 8.63 -6.26
CA LEU A 69 4.33 8.01 -4.96
C LEU A 69 2.89 8.26 -4.50
N VAL A 70 2.40 9.49 -4.68
CA VAL A 70 1.00 9.84 -4.38
C VAL A 70 0.05 9.00 -5.22
N LEU A 71 0.33 8.85 -6.52
CA LEU A 71 -0.45 7.99 -7.41
C LEU A 71 -0.43 6.54 -6.96
N TRP A 72 0.71 5.99 -6.56
CA TRP A 72 0.83 4.61 -6.07
C TRP A 72 -0.02 4.37 -4.81
N ILE A 73 0.11 5.25 -3.81
CA ILE A 73 -0.72 5.19 -2.58
C ILE A 73 -2.20 5.25 -2.94
N THR A 74 -2.57 6.18 -3.82
CA THR A 74 -3.97 6.36 -4.26
C THR A 74 -4.48 5.13 -5.01
N ALA A 75 -3.65 4.49 -5.84
CA ALA A 75 -4.00 3.31 -6.59
C ALA A 75 -4.21 2.08 -5.70
N ALA A 76 -3.36 1.87 -4.69
CA ALA A 76 -3.53 0.79 -3.72
C ALA A 76 -4.85 0.94 -2.94
N VAL A 77 -5.11 2.14 -2.42
CA VAL A 77 -6.35 2.45 -1.68
C VAL A 77 -7.57 2.33 -2.59
N TRP A 78 -7.49 2.85 -3.82
CA TRP A 78 -8.55 2.73 -4.82
C TRP A 78 -8.88 1.28 -5.15
N LEU A 79 -7.86 0.43 -5.36
CA LEU A 79 -8.05 -0.97 -5.69
C LEU A 79 -8.77 -1.70 -4.55
N HIS A 80 -8.31 -1.50 -3.31
CA HIS A 80 -8.98 -2.04 -2.13
C HIS A 80 -10.45 -1.59 -2.05
N SER A 81 -10.72 -0.29 -2.19
CA SER A 81 -12.09 0.22 -2.08
C SER A 81 -13.02 -0.27 -3.21
N VAL A 82 -12.52 -0.38 -4.44
CA VAL A 82 -13.28 -0.90 -5.59
C VAL A 82 -13.65 -2.37 -5.39
N GLY A 83 -12.86 -3.15 -4.66
CA GLY A 83 -13.18 -4.54 -4.33
C GLY A 83 -14.56 -4.72 -3.69
N SER A 84 -15.01 -3.75 -2.90
CA SER A 84 -16.35 -3.75 -2.25
C SER A 84 -17.52 -3.65 -3.23
N LEU A 85 -17.28 -3.26 -4.49
CA LEU A 85 -18.30 -3.26 -5.54
C LEU A 85 -18.59 -4.67 -6.09
N GLY A 86 -17.83 -5.67 -5.66
CA GLY A 86 -17.96 -7.06 -6.09
C GLY A 86 -16.68 -7.77 -6.51
N PRO A 87 -15.58 -7.12 -6.97
CA PRO A 87 -14.37 -7.83 -7.41
C PRO A 87 -13.80 -8.83 -6.39
N TYR A 88 -13.92 -8.56 -5.09
CA TYR A 88 -13.55 -9.53 -4.04
C TYR A 88 -14.28 -10.87 -4.20
N SER A 89 -15.55 -10.84 -4.59
CA SER A 89 -16.36 -12.03 -4.82
C SER A 89 -16.24 -12.61 -6.24
N TRP A 90 -15.88 -11.78 -7.23
CA TRP A 90 -15.85 -12.18 -8.63
C TRP A 90 -14.55 -12.86 -9.03
N PHE A 91 -13.44 -12.49 -8.38
CA PHE A 91 -12.11 -12.91 -8.76
C PHE A 91 -11.31 -13.31 -7.52
N SER A 92 -11.02 -14.60 -7.36
CA SER A 92 -10.29 -15.14 -6.21
C SER A 92 -8.86 -14.60 -6.05
N TRP A 93 -8.27 -14.02 -7.11
CA TRP A 93 -6.94 -13.41 -7.06
C TRP A 93 -6.97 -11.92 -6.72
N TYR A 94 -8.13 -11.27 -6.78
CA TYR A 94 -8.21 -9.81 -6.63
C TYR A 94 -7.73 -9.37 -5.26
N ASP A 95 -8.16 -10.11 -4.26
CA ASP A 95 -7.83 -9.85 -2.87
C ASP A 95 -6.32 -9.94 -2.62
N ASN A 96 -5.69 -11.03 -3.05
CA ASN A 96 -4.24 -11.20 -3.08
C ASN A 96 -3.49 -10.01 -3.70
N VAL A 97 -3.99 -9.46 -4.81
CA VAL A 97 -3.38 -8.27 -5.45
C VAL A 97 -3.54 -7.03 -4.56
N THR A 98 -4.70 -6.82 -3.95
CA THR A 98 -4.89 -5.71 -3.01
C THR A 98 -3.96 -5.80 -1.81
N HIS A 99 -3.72 -7.00 -1.29
CA HIS A 99 -2.77 -7.26 -0.21
C HIS A 99 -1.32 -6.94 -0.59
N VAL A 100 -0.85 -7.40 -1.76
CA VAL A 100 0.50 -7.04 -2.24
C VAL A 100 0.64 -5.52 -2.43
N MET A 101 -0.34 -4.88 -3.06
CA MET A 101 -0.27 -3.44 -3.35
C MET A 101 -0.29 -2.59 -2.08
N SER A 102 -1.15 -2.95 -1.12
CA SER A 102 -1.28 -2.26 0.17
C SER A 102 -0.07 -2.50 1.05
N SER A 103 0.43 -3.73 1.12
CA SER A 103 1.62 -4.05 1.92
C SER A 103 2.88 -3.36 1.41
N ILE A 104 3.04 -3.09 0.11
CA ILE A 104 4.13 -2.24 -0.40
C ILE A 104 4.04 -0.81 0.17
N VAL A 105 2.83 -0.24 0.28
CA VAL A 105 2.63 1.08 0.89
C VAL A 105 2.98 1.06 2.38
N ILE A 106 2.49 0.06 3.12
CA ILE A 106 2.79 -0.13 4.54
C ILE A 106 4.29 -0.34 4.77
N ALA A 107 4.93 -1.18 3.96
CA ALA A 107 6.37 -1.43 4.01
C ALA A 107 7.18 -0.15 3.76
N GLY A 108 6.77 0.66 2.78
CA GLY A 108 7.38 1.96 2.48
C GLY A 108 7.25 2.95 3.65
N ALA A 109 6.08 3.00 4.30
CA ALA A 109 5.86 3.80 5.49
C ALA A 109 6.74 3.34 6.67
N GLY A 110 6.77 2.02 6.94
CA GLY A 110 7.64 1.43 7.97
C GLY A 110 9.12 1.72 7.73
N TYR A 111 9.57 1.58 6.48
CA TYR A 111 10.93 1.93 6.09
C TYR A 111 11.25 3.41 6.32
N ALA A 112 10.36 4.31 5.90
CA ALA A 112 10.55 5.75 6.06
C ALA A 112 10.61 6.15 7.55
N THR A 113 9.72 5.61 8.38
CA THR A 113 9.70 5.82 9.83
C THR A 113 10.99 5.31 10.48
N PHE A 114 11.39 4.08 10.18
CA PHE A 114 12.61 3.48 10.73
C PHE A 114 13.86 4.28 10.35
N ARG A 115 13.99 4.65 9.08
CA ARG A 115 15.08 5.52 8.59
C ARG A 115 15.03 6.93 9.16
N GLY A 116 13.86 7.38 9.62
CA GLY A 116 13.71 8.60 10.41
C GLY A 116 14.42 8.45 11.75
N PHE A 117 14.08 7.43 12.53
CA PHE A 117 14.70 7.17 13.84
C PHE A 117 16.21 6.93 13.75
N GLU A 118 16.65 6.09 12.82
CA GLU A 118 18.07 5.77 12.63
C GLU A 118 18.92 7.02 12.30
N ARG A 119 18.34 8.02 11.63
CA ARG A 119 19.06 9.27 11.32
C ARG A 119 19.08 10.29 12.45
N HIS A 120 18.22 10.14 13.45
CA HIS A 120 18.10 11.08 14.57
C HIS A 120 18.64 10.52 15.88
N SER A 121 19.14 9.28 15.87
CA SER A 121 19.76 8.64 17.03
C SER A 121 21.16 8.18 16.66
N ASP A 122 22.16 8.75 17.32
CA ASP A 122 23.57 8.34 17.17
C ASP A 122 23.84 6.96 17.81
N GLU A 123 22.86 6.41 18.54
CA GLU A 123 22.94 5.08 19.17
C GLU A 123 22.51 3.94 18.23
N LEU A 124 21.88 4.26 17.08
CA LEU A 124 21.31 3.27 16.16
C LEU A 124 22.19 3.08 14.93
N GLU A 125 23.26 2.27 15.06
CA GLU A 125 24.01 1.77 13.91
C GLU A 125 23.43 0.42 13.43
N VAL A 126 22.63 0.46 12.37
CA VAL A 126 21.89 -0.72 11.91
C VAL A 126 22.40 -1.24 10.55
N PRO A 127 22.89 -2.49 10.47
CA PRO A 127 23.28 -3.13 9.22
C PRO A 127 22.12 -3.23 8.21
N SER A 128 22.43 -3.22 6.91
CA SER A 128 21.43 -3.28 5.83
C SER A 128 20.51 -4.49 5.90
N GLU A 129 21.04 -5.63 6.36
CA GLU A 129 20.34 -6.90 6.52
C GLU A 129 19.27 -6.78 7.59
N PHE A 130 19.58 -6.12 8.70
CA PHE A 130 18.63 -5.90 9.79
C PHE A 130 17.51 -4.96 9.37
N ARG A 131 17.79 -3.96 8.51
CA ARG A 131 16.75 -3.10 7.94
C ARG A 131 15.76 -3.91 7.08
N ALA A 132 16.26 -4.86 6.29
CA ALA A 132 15.39 -5.72 5.47
C ALA A 132 14.49 -6.60 6.35
N VAL A 133 15.06 -7.23 7.37
CA VAL A 133 14.31 -8.04 8.34
C VAL A 133 13.26 -7.19 9.07
N PHE A 134 13.63 -5.99 9.52
CA PHE A 134 12.70 -5.06 10.17
C PHE A 134 11.48 -4.78 9.30
N ILE A 135 11.66 -4.49 8.01
CA ILE A 135 10.54 -4.19 7.10
C ILE A 135 9.59 -5.39 6.98
N VAL A 136 10.13 -6.60 6.82
CA VAL A 136 9.32 -7.81 6.71
C VAL A 136 8.53 -8.06 8.00
N VAL A 137 9.18 -7.96 9.17
CA VAL A 137 8.53 -8.11 10.48
C VAL A 137 7.49 -7.03 10.72
N PHE A 138 7.77 -5.78 10.33
CA PHE A 138 6.84 -4.67 10.44
C PHE A 138 5.58 -4.92 9.60
N VAL A 139 5.73 -5.38 8.35
CA VAL A 139 4.59 -5.71 7.50
C VAL A 139 3.79 -6.89 8.05
N LEU A 140 4.44 -7.93 8.56
CA LEU A 140 3.77 -9.05 9.22
C LEU A 140 2.95 -8.60 10.44
N ALA A 141 3.52 -7.73 11.28
CA ALA A 141 2.81 -7.16 12.42
C ALA A 141 1.59 -6.34 11.97
N MET A 142 1.76 -5.50 10.93
CA MET A 142 0.65 -4.73 10.37
C MET A 142 -0.40 -5.61 9.68
N SER A 143 -0.01 -6.75 9.09
CA SER A 143 -0.92 -7.76 8.55
C SER A 143 -1.84 -8.27 9.66
N VAL A 144 -1.28 -8.70 10.79
CA VAL A 144 -2.08 -9.16 11.94
C VAL A 144 -3.00 -8.06 12.46
N VAL A 145 -2.52 -6.82 12.55
CA VAL A 145 -3.37 -5.67 12.96
C VAL A 145 -4.53 -5.46 11.99
N TRP A 146 -4.29 -5.61 10.69
CA TRP A 146 -5.33 -5.49 9.67
C TRP A 146 -6.42 -6.57 9.83
N GLU A 147 -6.03 -7.84 9.98
CA GLU A 147 -6.97 -8.94 10.24
C GLU A 147 -7.84 -8.70 11.48
N LEU A 148 -7.25 -8.14 12.54
CA LEU A 148 -7.98 -7.80 13.76
C LEU A 148 -9.01 -6.68 13.53
N ILE A 149 -8.67 -5.69 12.70
CA ILE A 149 -9.58 -4.61 12.33
C ILE A 149 -10.73 -5.17 11.49
N GLU A 150 -10.45 -6.02 10.51
CA GLU A 150 -11.47 -6.67 9.69
C GLU A 150 -12.40 -7.53 10.54
N PHE A 151 -11.85 -8.39 11.40
CA PHE A 151 -12.61 -9.19 12.35
C PHE A 151 -13.50 -8.34 13.25
N ALA A 152 -12.97 -7.25 13.82
CA ALA A 152 -13.73 -6.34 14.66
C ALA A 152 -14.85 -5.64 13.88
N SER A 153 -14.58 -5.22 12.65
CA SER A 153 -15.55 -4.55 11.79
C SER A 153 -16.64 -5.49 11.26
N GLY A 154 -16.39 -6.81 11.18
CA GLY A 154 -17.41 -7.81 10.90
C GLY A 154 -18.26 -8.14 12.12
N THR A 155 -17.61 -8.33 13.27
CA THR A 155 -18.25 -8.85 14.49
C THR A 155 -19.08 -7.79 15.22
N VAL A 156 -18.59 -6.55 15.33
CA VAL A 156 -19.27 -5.49 16.10
C VAL A 156 -20.64 -5.12 15.49
N PRO A 157 -20.77 -4.92 14.17
CA PRO A 157 -22.07 -4.64 13.54
C PRO A 157 -23.04 -5.82 13.61
N ALA A 158 -22.53 -7.06 13.49
CA ALA A 158 -23.35 -8.27 13.64
C ALA A 158 -23.99 -8.37 15.04
N LEU A 159 -23.26 -8.00 16.10
CA LEU A 159 -23.79 -7.92 17.46
C LEU A 159 -24.83 -6.80 17.65
N LEU A 160 -24.80 -5.78 16.79
CA LEU A 160 -25.70 -4.62 16.81
C LEU A 160 -26.85 -4.73 15.81
N GLY A 161 -26.91 -5.79 14.99
CA GLY A 161 -27.93 -5.98 13.95
C GLY A 161 -27.80 -5.02 12.76
N ILE A 162 -26.58 -4.54 12.46
CA ILE A 162 -26.27 -3.60 11.37
C ILE A 162 -25.38 -4.30 10.33
N ASP A 163 -25.54 -3.97 9.05
CA ASP A 163 -24.69 -4.50 7.97
C ASP A 163 -23.20 -4.20 8.21
N ALA A 164 -22.36 -5.23 8.13
CA ALA A 164 -20.92 -5.14 8.39
C ALA A 164 -20.15 -4.38 7.28
N PRO A 165 -19.20 -3.49 7.62
CA PRO A 165 -18.34 -2.81 6.66
C PRO A 165 -17.34 -3.69 5.93
N LEU A 166 -16.78 -4.70 6.59
CA LEU A 166 -15.81 -5.65 6.03
C LEU A 166 -16.25 -7.07 6.38
N VAL A 167 -15.96 -8.02 5.50
CA VAL A 167 -16.32 -9.43 5.64
C VAL A 167 -15.04 -10.23 5.83
N VAL A 168 -14.92 -10.98 6.92
CA VAL A 168 -13.86 -11.98 7.08
C VAL A 168 -14.33 -13.27 6.43
N TYR A 169 -13.59 -13.80 5.45
CA TYR A 169 -14.02 -14.97 4.70
C TYR A 169 -13.60 -16.30 5.35
N GLY A 170 -12.61 -16.32 6.24
CA GLY A 170 -12.20 -17.53 6.98
C GLY A 170 -10.76 -17.51 7.48
N VAL A 171 -10.26 -18.65 7.97
CA VAL A 171 -8.85 -18.81 8.39
C VAL A 171 -7.92 -18.94 7.18
N GLU A 172 -8.41 -19.53 6.10
CA GLU A 172 -7.70 -19.65 4.82
C GLU A 172 -7.38 -18.28 4.22
N ASP A 173 -8.28 -17.31 4.41
CA ASP A 173 -8.15 -15.90 4.02
C ASP A 173 -6.96 -15.25 4.73
N ILE A 174 -6.99 -15.25 6.07
CA ILE A 174 -5.92 -14.75 6.95
C ILE A 174 -4.54 -15.28 6.53
N VAL A 175 -4.45 -16.57 6.20
CA VAL A 175 -3.19 -17.20 5.77
C VAL A 175 -2.77 -16.67 4.39
N SER A 176 -3.69 -16.57 3.44
CA SER A 176 -3.44 -15.99 2.12
C SER A 176 -2.95 -14.55 2.25
N ASP A 177 -3.64 -13.74 3.03
CA ASP A 177 -3.37 -12.31 3.21
C ASP A 177 -2.00 -12.11 3.84
N THR A 178 -1.67 -12.90 4.84
CA THR A 178 -0.34 -12.91 5.45
C THR A 178 0.75 -13.23 4.41
N ILE A 179 0.53 -14.20 3.52
CA ILE A 179 1.48 -14.55 2.44
C ILE A 179 1.66 -13.39 1.46
N PHE A 180 0.56 -12.81 0.97
CA PHE A 180 0.62 -11.74 -0.03
C PHE A 180 1.10 -10.41 0.57
N ASN A 181 0.81 -10.14 1.84
CA ASN A 181 1.40 -9.04 2.57
C ASN A 181 2.92 -9.23 2.72
N THR A 182 3.36 -10.44 3.07
CA THR A 182 4.79 -10.77 3.15
C THR A 182 5.50 -10.52 1.82
N LEU A 183 4.87 -10.88 0.70
CA LEU A 183 5.42 -10.64 -0.64
C LEU A 183 5.69 -9.14 -0.87
N GLY A 184 4.73 -8.26 -0.57
CA GLY A 184 4.94 -6.82 -0.70
C GLY A 184 6.03 -6.28 0.23
N GLY A 185 6.10 -6.80 1.46
CA GLY A 185 7.18 -6.49 2.40
C GLY A 185 8.56 -6.88 1.89
N VAL A 186 8.69 -8.08 1.32
CA VAL A 186 9.94 -8.58 0.72
C VAL A 186 10.35 -7.74 -0.50
N ILE A 187 9.40 -7.35 -1.35
CA ILE A 187 9.67 -6.47 -2.50
C ILE A 187 10.33 -5.16 -2.05
N VAL A 188 9.77 -4.52 -1.02
CA VAL A 188 10.33 -3.27 -0.48
C VAL A 188 11.63 -3.52 0.27
N ALA A 189 11.75 -4.61 1.02
CA ALA A 189 12.98 -4.96 1.72
C ALA A 189 14.16 -5.21 0.77
N ALA A 190 13.94 -5.93 -0.32
CA ALA A 190 14.95 -6.17 -1.35
C ALA A 190 15.33 -4.88 -2.10
N GLY A 191 14.35 -4.02 -2.39
CA GLY A 191 14.59 -2.70 -2.99
C GLY A 191 15.37 -1.74 -2.06
N GLY A 192 14.96 -1.65 -0.79
CA GLY A 192 15.48 -0.71 0.20
C GLY A 192 16.84 -1.08 0.78
N SER A 193 17.13 -2.37 0.93
CA SER A 193 18.45 -2.88 1.33
C SER A 193 19.52 -2.67 0.24
N GLY A 194 19.10 -2.43 -1.00
CA GLY A 194 20.02 -2.36 -2.13
C GLY A 194 20.55 -3.72 -2.56
N TYR A 195 19.87 -4.81 -2.18
CA TYR A 195 20.19 -6.17 -2.60
C TYR A 195 20.38 -6.27 -4.12
N PHE A 196 19.53 -5.58 -4.89
CA PHE A 196 19.65 -5.51 -6.35
C PHE A 196 20.79 -4.64 -6.88
N ARG A 197 21.42 -3.78 -6.06
CA ARG A 197 22.59 -2.98 -6.49
C ARG A 197 23.79 -3.86 -6.80
N GLY A 198 23.98 -4.94 -6.04
CA GLY A 198 25.04 -5.94 -6.30
C GLY A 198 24.83 -6.68 -7.62
N LEU A 199 23.60 -7.15 -7.85
CA LEU A 199 23.20 -7.83 -9.10
C LEU A 199 23.27 -6.90 -10.31
N ALA A 200 22.79 -5.66 -10.19
CA ALA A 200 22.88 -4.66 -11.25
C ALA A 200 24.35 -4.30 -11.57
N GLY A 201 25.20 -4.24 -10.55
CA GLY A 201 26.65 -4.08 -10.72
C GLY A 201 27.30 -5.24 -11.47
N PHE A 202 26.93 -6.48 -11.15
CA PHE A 202 27.39 -7.69 -11.86
C PHE A 202 26.93 -7.70 -13.32
N ALA A 203 25.63 -7.50 -13.58
CA ALA A 203 25.08 -7.48 -14.93
C ALA A 203 25.74 -6.39 -15.79
N ARG A 204 25.95 -5.19 -15.23
CA ARG A 204 26.62 -4.09 -15.92
C ARG A 204 28.06 -4.42 -16.30
N ARG A 205 28.82 -5.12 -15.44
CA ARG A 205 30.18 -5.58 -15.78
C ARG A 205 30.15 -6.58 -16.93
N ARG A 206 29.25 -7.56 -16.86
CA ARG A 206 29.16 -8.64 -17.84
C ARG A 206 28.76 -8.18 -19.25
N PHE A 207 27.88 -7.18 -19.36
CA PHE A 207 27.52 -6.58 -20.66
C PHE A 207 28.65 -5.72 -21.23
N ARG A 208 29.43 -5.05 -20.37
CA ARG A 208 30.54 -4.18 -20.80
C ARG A 208 31.72 -4.97 -21.36
N GLU A 209 31.91 -6.21 -20.92
CA GLU A 209 32.92 -7.16 -21.43
C GLU A 209 32.52 -7.82 -22.76
N GLN A 210 31.25 -7.70 -23.18
CA GLN A 210 30.77 -8.22 -24.48
C GLN A 210 30.82 -7.19 -25.61
N ASP A 211 30.90 -5.90 -25.25
CA ASP A 211 30.99 -4.77 -26.19
C ASP A 211 32.44 -4.29 -26.40
N SER A 212 33.44 -4.99 -25.86
CA SER A 212 34.88 -4.73 -25.97
C SER A 212 35.62 -5.89 -26.61
#